data_AF-A0A7E5A0K7-F1
#
_entry.id   AF-A0A7E5A0K7-F1
#
_cell.length_a   1.000
_cell.length_b   1.000
_cell.length_c   1.000
_cell.angle_alpha   90.00
_cell.angle_beta   90.00
_cell.angle_gamma   90.00
#
_symmetry.space_group_name_H-M   'P 1'
#
loop_
_entity.id
_entity.type
_entity.pdbx_description
1 polymer ?
#
loop_
_entity_poly.entity_id
_entity_poly.type
_entity_poly.pdbx_seq_one_letter_code
_entity_poly.pdbx_strand_id
1 'polypeptide(L)'
;MSFLRVPPPHTKITPWVPDLIFIPISRAFERLGVYFYNRVISKTEIGLLHKSYNPKVHGPYVHHRYYGKLDTKLFDVKLSELGAWIARREKTPSAFYNEFMRNIWRAHYHYYSGPVYASVVKTIFRFIFAYSFLNWLVKQHRYWEVKKCLYHW
;
A
#
# COMPACT_ATOMS: atom_id res chain seq x y z
N MET A 1 -0.37 -4.03 -31.11
CA MET A 1 -1.49 -3.68 -30.20
C MET A 1 -2.78 -4.44 -30.58
N SER A 2 -2.72 -5.74 -30.89
CA SER A 2 -3.89 -6.55 -31.27
C SER A 2 -4.53 -7.29 -30.09
N PHE A 3 -3.82 -7.41 -28.97
CA PHE A 3 -4.23 -8.20 -27.80
C PHE A 3 -5.37 -7.58 -26.96
N LEU A 4 -5.66 -6.27 -27.13
CA LEU A 4 -6.65 -5.54 -26.31
C LEU A 4 -7.95 -5.21 -27.07
N ARG A 5 -8.15 -5.74 -28.28
CA ARG A 5 -9.41 -5.51 -29.01
C ARG A 5 -10.48 -6.46 -28.49
N VAL A 6 -11.56 -5.92 -27.94
CA VAL A 6 -12.75 -6.71 -27.60
C VAL A 6 -13.28 -7.32 -28.91
N PRO A 7 -13.49 -8.64 -28.98
CA PRO A 7 -13.91 -9.27 -30.22
C PRO A 7 -15.36 -8.87 -30.57
N PRO A 8 -15.73 -8.83 -31.87
CA PRO A 8 -17.05 -8.42 -32.32
C PRO A 8 -18.19 -9.22 -31.66
N PRO A 9 -19.39 -8.64 -31.52
CA PRO A 9 -20.57 -9.38 -31.03
C PRO A 9 -20.78 -10.66 -31.86
N HIS A 10 -21.01 -11.79 -31.20
CA HIS A 10 -21.23 -13.13 -31.78
C HIS A 10 -20.00 -13.89 -32.33
N THR A 11 -18.76 -13.43 -32.11
CA THR A 11 -17.61 -14.32 -32.33
C THR A 11 -17.63 -15.50 -31.36
N LYS A 12 -17.61 -16.72 -31.91
CA LYS A 12 -17.37 -17.94 -31.13
C LYS A 12 -15.92 -17.95 -30.67
N ILE A 13 -15.68 -17.46 -29.45
CA ILE A 13 -14.38 -17.60 -28.79
C ILE A 13 -14.27 -19.07 -28.38
N THR A 14 -13.62 -19.90 -29.21
CA THR A 14 -13.18 -21.20 -28.74
C THR A 14 -12.17 -20.93 -27.63
N PRO A 15 -12.32 -21.56 -26.45
CA PRO A 15 -11.42 -21.26 -25.34
C PRO A 15 -10.02 -21.67 -25.78
N TRP A 16 -9.17 -20.67 -25.98
CA TRP A 16 -7.78 -20.85 -26.36
C TRP A 16 -7.08 -21.55 -25.19
N VAL A 17 -6.07 -22.39 -25.44
CA VAL A 17 -5.45 -23.25 -24.41
C VAL A 17 -5.12 -22.51 -23.10
N PRO A 18 -4.61 -21.26 -23.14
CA PRO A 18 -4.44 -20.42 -21.97
C PRO A 18 -5.72 -20.18 -21.15
N ASP A 19 -6.87 -19.94 -21.77
CA ASP A 19 -8.12 -19.69 -21.04
C ASP A 19 -8.60 -20.95 -20.29
N LEU A 20 -8.45 -22.14 -20.90
CA LEU A 20 -8.80 -23.41 -20.25
C LEU A 20 -7.93 -23.73 -19.03
N ILE A 21 -6.72 -23.17 -18.96
CA ILE A 21 -5.76 -23.44 -17.88
C ILE A 21 -5.78 -22.30 -16.85
N PHE A 22 -5.69 -21.05 -17.29
CA PHE A 22 -5.61 -19.89 -16.40
C PHE A 22 -6.94 -19.56 -15.71
N ILE A 23 -8.09 -19.82 -16.33
CA ILE A 23 -9.40 -19.59 -15.68
C ILE A 23 -9.61 -20.52 -14.47
N PRO A 24 -9.45 -21.85 -14.55
CA PRO A 24 -9.62 -22.69 -13.37
C PRO A 24 -8.54 -22.44 -12.32
N ILE A 25 -7.29 -22.15 -12.73
CA ILE A 25 -6.22 -21.81 -11.79
C ILE A 25 -6.52 -20.50 -11.06
N SER A 26 -6.89 -19.43 -11.78
CA SER A 26 -7.25 -18.14 -11.16
C SER A 26 -8.45 -18.29 -10.22
N ARG A 27 -9.49 -19.03 -10.61
CA ARG A 27 -10.63 -19.34 -9.74
C ARG A 27 -10.24 -20.17 -8.52
N ALA A 28 -9.29 -21.11 -8.65
CA ALA A 28 -8.78 -21.88 -7.53
C ALA A 28 -8.00 -20.99 -6.55
N PHE A 29 -7.13 -20.11 -7.06
CA PHE A 29 -6.41 -19.12 -6.25
C PHE A 29 -7.36 -18.14 -5.56
N GLU A 30 -8.38 -17.66 -6.26
CA GLU A 30 -9.42 -16.80 -5.68
C GLU A 30 -10.13 -17.51 -4.53
N ARG A 31 -10.60 -18.76 -4.76
CA ARG A 31 -11.28 -19.56 -3.73
C ARG A 31 -10.38 -19.86 -2.53
N LEU A 32 -9.11 -20.20 -2.77
CA LEU A 32 -8.13 -20.41 -1.71
C LEU A 32 -7.88 -19.12 -0.93
N GLY A 33 -7.77 -17.98 -1.62
CA GLY A 33 -7.62 -16.66 -1.01
C GLY A 33 -8.81 -16.29 -0.13
N VAL A 34 -10.03 -16.47 -0.64
CA VAL A 34 -11.28 -16.23 0.10
C VAL A 34 -11.40 -17.16 1.30
N TYR A 35 -11.08 -18.45 1.13
CA TYR A 35 -11.07 -19.41 2.23
C TYR A 35 -10.06 -19.01 3.32
N PHE A 36 -8.83 -18.68 2.94
CA PHE A 36 -7.79 -18.26 3.86
C PHE A 36 -8.16 -16.97 4.60
N TYR A 37 -8.69 -15.97 3.89
CA TYR A 37 -9.14 -14.73 4.49
C TYR A 37 -10.25 -14.98 5.52
N ASN A 38 -11.29 -15.73 5.14
CA ASN A 38 -12.44 -16.00 6.02
C ASN A 38 -12.08 -16.89 7.22
N ARG A 39 -11.09 -17.77 7.08
CA ARG A 39 -10.73 -18.73 8.12
C ARG A 39 -9.64 -18.22 9.06
N VAL A 40 -8.68 -17.47 8.54
CA VAL A 40 -7.47 -17.03 9.26
C VAL A 40 -7.50 -15.53 9.49
N ILE A 41 -7.41 -14.72 8.44
CA ILE A 41 -7.18 -13.27 8.56
C ILE A 41 -8.34 -12.56 9.26
N SER A 42 -9.58 -12.86 8.89
CA SER A 42 -10.79 -12.24 9.48
C SER A 42 -10.94 -12.50 10.98
N LYS A 43 -10.32 -13.58 11.49
CA LYS A 43 -10.34 -13.95 12.92
C LYS A 43 -9.19 -13.34 13.71
N THR A 44 -8.22 -12.75 13.03
CA THR A 44 -7.10 -12.05 13.68
C THR A 44 -7.43 -10.58 13.87
N GLU A 45 -6.81 -9.95 14.86
CA GLU A 45 -6.93 -8.50 15.10
C GLU A 45 -5.95 -7.69 14.23
N ILE A 46 -5.48 -8.26 13.12
CA ILE A 46 -4.51 -7.63 12.22
C ILE A 46 -5.22 -6.54 11.42
N GLY A 47 -4.64 -5.34 11.40
CA GLY A 47 -5.19 -4.20 10.67
C GLY A 47 -6.28 -3.41 11.41
N LEU A 48 -6.69 -3.85 12.60
CA LEU A 48 -7.55 -3.06 13.50
C LEU A 48 -6.75 -1.94 14.18
N LEU A 49 -7.48 -0.96 14.73
CA LEU A 49 -6.87 0.09 15.56
C LEU A 49 -6.20 -0.53 16.80
N HIS A 50 -5.13 0.11 17.26
CA HIS A 50 -4.42 -0.35 18.46
C HIS A 50 -5.36 -0.41 19.67
N LYS A 51 -5.33 -1.49 20.45
CA LYS A 51 -6.27 -1.71 21.58
C LYS A 51 -6.29 -0.57 22.61
N SER A 52 -5.13 0.02 22.86
CA SER A 52 -5.00 1.14 23.81
C SER A 52 -5.41 2.50 23.23
N TYR A 53 -5.84 2.58 21.97
CA TYR A 53 -6.26 3.83 21.36
C TYR A 53 -7.66 4.22 21.84
N ASN A 54 -7.74 5.37 22.53
CA ASN A 54 -8.98 6.04 22.85
C ASN A 54 -9.10 7.37 22.05
N PRO A 55 -10.11 7.52 21.16
CA PRO A 55 -10.27 8.74 20.35
C PRO A 55 -10.55 9.99 21.18
N LYS A 56 -11.14 9.86 22.37
CA LYS A 56 -11.42 11.00 23.26
C LYS A 56 -10.14 11.56 23.90
N VAL A 57 -9.13 10.71 24.12
CA VAL A 57 -7.86 11.08 24.77
C VAL A 57 -6.81 11.45 23.72
N HIS A 58 -6.76 10.72 22.61
CA HIS A 58 -5.69 10.85 21.63
C HIS A 58 -6.04 11.71 20.41
N GLY A 59 -7.31 12.07 20.21
CA GLY A 59 -7.77 12.76 19.01
C GLY A 59 -7.74 11.86 17.78
N PRO A 60 -7.56 12.41 16.56
CA PRO A 60 -7.46 11.63 15.33
C PRO A 60 -6.36 10.56 15.39
N TYR A 61 -6.63 9.40 14.79
CA TYR A 61 -5.67 8.30 14.80
C TYR A 61 -4.41 8.63 13.99
N VAL A 62 -3.28 8.64 14.67
CA VAL A 62 -1.94 8.77 14.09
C VAL A 62 -1.28 7.40 13.96
N HIS A 63 -1.06 6.93 12.73
CA HIS A 63 -0.56 5.58 12.46
C HIS A 63 0.86 5.30 12.97
N HIS A 64 1.73 6.32 13.05
CA HIS A 64 3.13 6.17 13.45
C HIS A 64 3.38 6.27 14.97
N ARG A 65 2.33 6.59 15.75
CA ARG A 65 2.37 6.73 17.20
C ARG A 65 2.07 5.41 17.88
N TYR A 66 2.78 5.10 18.96
CA TYR A 66 2.43 3.98 19.84
C TYR A 66 1.51 4.47 20.96
N TYR A 67 0.36 3.80 21.13
CA TYR A 67 -0.64 4.16 22.15
C TYR A 67 -0.54 3.30 23.42
N GLY A 68 0.28 2.24 23.41
CA GLY A 68 0.49 1.39 24.58
C GLY A 68 1.49 1.99 25.57
N LYS A 69 1.78 1.24 26.64
CA LYS A 69 2.80 1.59 27.62
C LYS A 69 4.19 1.48 26.98
N LEU A 70 4.91 2.59 26.90
CA LEU A 70 6.28 2.62 26.42
C LEU A 70 7.18 1.82 27.39
N ASP A 71 7.89 0.83 26.87
CA ASP A 71 8.97 0.12 27.58
C ASP A 71 10.33 0.80 27.28
N THR A 72 11.38 0.40 27.99
CA THR A 72 12.74 0.88 27.73
C THR A 72 13.18 0.56 26.30
N LYS A 73 13.90 1.49 25.66
CA LYS A 73 14.45 1.27 24.33
C LYS A 73 15.54 0.21 24.42
N LEU A 74 15.69 -0.59 23.37
CA LEU A 74 16.67 -1.69 23.33
C LEU A 74 18.09 -1.23 23.73
N PHE A 75 18.50 -0.05 23.27
CA PHE A 75 19.84 0.49 23.54
C PHE A 75 20.02 1.09 24.95
N ASP A 76 18.92 1.30 25.69
CA ASP A 76 18.95 1.81 27.07
C ASP A 76 18.90 0.66 28.11
N VAL A 77 18.78 -0.60 27.66
CA VAL A 77 18.65 -1.79 28.52
C VAL A 77 20.02 -2.34 28.89
N LYS A 78 20.23 -2.65 30.17
CA LYS A 78 21.44 -3.36 30.62
C LYS A 78 21.46 -4.77 30.03
N LEU A 79 22.64 -5.25 29.62
CA LEU A 79 22.79 -6.60 29.06
C LEU A 79 22.27 -7.70 29.99
N SER A 80 22.42 -7.52 31.31
CA SER A 80 21.89 -8.42 32.34
C SER A 80 20.35 -8.51 32.37
N GLU A 81 19.66 -7.46 31.91
CA GLU A 81 18.19 -7.36 31.93
C GLU A 81 17.57 -7.70 30.55
N LEU A 82 18.40 -7.95 29.54
CA LEU A 82 17.97 -8.15 28.15
C LEU A 82 17.01 -9.35 28.00
N GLY A 83 17.28 -10.46 28.71
CA GLY A 83 16.38 -11.62 28.72
C GLY A 83 14.98 -11.27 29.26
N ALA A 84 14.92 -10.58 30.39
CA ALA A 84 13.67 -10.12 30.98
C ALA A 84 12.95 -9.08 30.08
N TRP A 85 13.70 -8.21 29.41
CA TRP A 85 13.17 -7.25 28.46
C TRP A 85 12.50 -7.93 27.24
N ILE A 86 13.14 -8.97 26.67
CA ILE A 86 12.54 -9.77 25.59
C ILE A 86 11.30 -10.54 26.10
N ALA A 87 11.35 -11.03 27.34
CA ALA A 87 10.25 -11.80 27.93
C ALA A 87 8.94 -11.00 28.04
N ARG A 88 9.01 -9.71 28.41
CA ARG A 88 7.85 -8.83 28.61
C ARG A 88 7.12 -8.40 27.32
N ARG A 89 7.74 -8.58 26.15
CA ARG A 89 7.17 -8.13 24.87
C ARG A 89 6.17 -9.14 24.31
N GLU A 90 5.11 -8.61 23.70
CA GLU A 90 4.16 -9.41 22.93
C GLU A 90 4.83 -9.95 21.66
N LYS A 91 4.77 -11.27 21.47
CA LYS A 91 5.39 -11.99 20.33
C LYS A 91 4.33 -12.50 19.34
N THR A 92 3.15 -11.88 19.34
CA THR A 92 2.07 -12.27 18.44
C THR A 92 2.34 -11.75 17.03
N PRO A 93 1.92 -12.47 15.97
CA PRO A 93 2.07 -11.98 14.59
C PRO A 93 1.43 -10.60 14.36
N SER A 94 0.34 -10.29 15.08
CA SER A 94 -0.31 -8.98 15.05
C SER A 94 0.59 -7.88 15.64
N ALA A 95 1.28 -8.15 16.76
CA ALA A 95 2.23 -7.20 17.33
C ALA A 95 3.36 -6.87 16.34
N PHE A 96 3.91 -7.88 15.66
CA PHE A 96 4.93 -7.66 14.62
C PHE A 96 4.40 -6.82 13.45
N TYR A 97 3.22 -7.14 12.93
CA TYR A 97 2.58 -6.37 11.85
C TYR A 97 2.36 -4.91 12.26
N ASN A 98 1.84 -4.68 13.47
CA ASN A 98 1.55 -3.35 13.98
C ASN A 98 2.82 -2.49 14.15
N GLU A 99 3.92 -3.06 14.65
CA GLU A 99 5.21 -2.36 14.74
C GLU A 99 5.81 -2.07 13.36
N PHE A 100 5.75 -3.04 12.44
CA PHE A 100 6.25 -2.88 11.08
C PHE A 100 5.52 -1.76 10.34
N MET A 101 4.18 -1.79 10.35
CA MET A 101 3.36 -0.75 9.73
C MET A 101 3.59 0.62 10.38
N ARG A 102 3.72 0.68 11.71
CA ARG A 102 4.02 1.94 12.40
C ARG A 102 5.34 2.54 11.96
N ASN A 103 6.38 1.74 11.78
CA ASN A 103 7.68 2.22 11.32
C ASN A 103 7.65 2.68 9.86
N ILE A 104 6.91 1.98 8.99
CA ILE A 104 6.64 2.46 7.62
C ILE A 104 5.96 3.83 7.67
N TRP A 105 4.89 3.97 8.46
CA TRP A 105 4.18 5.25 8.59
C TRP A 105 5.03 6.33 9.24
N ARG A 106 5.94 5.98 10.13
CA ARG A 106 6.91 6.92 10.72
C ARG A 106 7.86 7.43 9.65
N ALA A 107 8.45 6.54 8.86
CA ALA A 107 9.29 6.92 7.73
C ALA A 107 8.49 7.75 6.71
N HIS A 108 7.27 7.34 6.40
CA HIS A 108 6.39 8.08 5.51
C HIS A 108 6.11 9.49 6.04
N TYR A 109 5.79 9.62 7.33
CA TYR A 109 5.55 10.91 7.97
C TYR A 109 6.80 11.81 7.94
N HIS A 110 7.98 11.29 8.28
CA HIS A 110 9.19 12.11 8.32
C HIS A 110 9.73 12.46 6.92
N TYR A 111 9.64 11.57 5.94
CA TYR A 111 10.31 11.73 4.64
C TYR A 111 9.38 12.04 3.48
N TYR A 112 8.07 11.77 3.59
CA TYR A 112 7.12 11.95 2.49
C TYR A 112 6.03 12.95 2.87
N SER A 113 5.24 12.68 3.92
CA SER A 113 3.95 13.36 4.18
C SER A 113 3.97 14.48 5.22
N GLY A 114 5.02 14.62 6.03
CA GLY A 114 5.07 15.49 7.22
C GLY A 114 4.82 16.99 6.98
N PRO A 115 4.28 17.72 7.99
CA PRO A 115 3.73 19.05 7.79
C PRO A 115 4.72 20.22 7.91
N VAL A 116 5.92 20.03 8.49
CA VAL A 116 6.71 21.19 8.96
C VAL A 116 7.91 21.55 8.05
N TYR A 117 8.59 20.59 7.41
CA TYR A 117 9.74 20.91 6.55
C TYR A 117 9.93 19.93 5.38
N ALA A 118 10.07 20.49 4.17
CA ALA A 118 10.89 19.99 3.06
C ALA A 118 10.99 18.46 2.89
N SER A 119 9.90 17.74 2.59
CA SER A 119 10.12 16.43 2.00
C SER A 119 10.75 16.63 0.63
N VAL A 120 12.04 16.29 0.56
CA VAL A 120 12.85 16.31 -0.65
C VAL A 120 12.08 15.60 -1.77
N VAL A 121 11.43 14.49 -1.41
CA VAL A 121 10.57 13.72 -2.31
C VAL A 121 9.42 14.55 -2.88
N LYS A 122 8.56 15.20 -2.06
CA LYS A 122 7.45 16.01 -2.61
C LYS A 122 7.98 17.18 -3.44
N THR A 123 9.09 17.77 -3.03
CA THR A 123 9.69 18.91 -3.73
C THR A 123 10.21 18.49 -5.11
N ILE A 124 10.96 17.38 -5.19
CA ILE A 124 11.44 16.80 -6.44
C ILE A 124 10.26 16.41 -7.35
N PHE A 125 9.24 15.72 -6.82
CA PHE A 125 8.07 15.35 -7.62
C PHE A 125 7.31 16.56 -8.17
N ARG A 126 7.21 17.66 -7.41
CA ARG A 126 6.63 18.92 -7.90
C ARG A 126 7.42 19.49 -9.07
N PHE A 127 8.75 19.49 -9.00
CA PHE A 127 9.59 19.96 -10.10
C PHE A 127 9.51 19.05 -11.32
N ILE A 128 9.54 17.73 -11.16
CA ILE A 128 9.38 16.76 -12.26
C ILE A 128 8.04 16.95 -12.94
N PHE A 129 6.97 17.09 -12.17
CA PHE A 129 5.62 17.31 -12.70
C PHE A 129 5.52 18.64 -13.44
N ALA A 130 6.03 19.73 -12.84
CA ALA A 130 6.04 21.04 -13.47
C ALA A 130 6.85 21.03 -14.78
N TYR A 131 8.02 20.40 -14.81
CA TYR A 131 8.84 20.28 -16.02
C TYR A 131 8.15 19.43 -17.11
N SER A 132 7.54 18.32 -16.73
CA SER A 132 6.77 17.47 -17.65
C SER A 132 5.57 18.21 -18.24
N PHE A 133 4.86 18.97 -17.40
CA PHE A 133 3.72 19.79 -17.80
C PHE A 133 4.13 20.96 -18.72
N LEU A 134 5.24 21.66 -18.41
CA LEU A 134 5.80 22.70 -19.27
C LEU A 134 6.25 22.15 -20.62
N ASN A 135 6.91 20.99 -20.63
CA ASN A 135 7.26 20.32 -21.88
C ASN A 135 6.02 20.00 -22.71
N TRP A 136 4.97 19.48 -22.08
CA TRP A 136 3.70 19.21 -22.74
C TRP A 136 3.11 20.48 -23.35
N LEU A 137 3.04 21.58 -22.60
CA LEU A 137 2.53 22.89 -23.08
C LEU A 137 3.30 23.40 -24.31
N VAL A 138 4.63 23.46 -24.22
CA VAL A 138 5.47 23.95 -25.33
C VAL A 138 5.35 23.05 -26.56
N LYS A 139 5.26 21.73 -26.35
CA LYS A 139 5.21 20.73 -27.42
C LYS A 139 3.79 20.43 -27.91
N GLN A 140 2.75 21.06 -27.35
CA GLN A 140 1.35 20.82 -27.73
C GLN A 140 1.10 20.99 -29.23
N HIS A 141 1.76 21.97 -29.86
CA HIS A 141 1.61 22.28 -31.29
C HIS A 141 1.93 21.08 -32.19
N ARG A 142 2.86 20.19 -31.78
CA ARG A 142 3.26 19.01 -32.57
C ARG A 142 2.16 17.96 -32.71
N TYR A 143 1.13 18.04 -31.87
CA TYR A 143 0.04 17.07 -31.84
C TYR A 143 -1.28 17.64 -32.41
N TRP A 144 -1.28 18.85 -32.99
CA TRP A 144 -2.49 19.44 -33.56
C TRP A 144 -3.08 18.63 -34.70
N GLU A 145 -2.25 18.06 -35.58
CA GLU A 145 -2.73 17.21 -36.68
C GLU A 145 -3.37 15.92 -36.16
N VAL A 146 -2.78 15.32 -35.12
CA VAL A 146 -3.33 14.12 -34.47
C VAL A 146 -4.67 14.40 -33.77
N LYS A 147 -4.88 15.63 -33.27
CA LYS A 147 -6.15 16.04 -32.65
C LYS A 147 -7.32 16.11 -33.61
N LYS A 148 -7.05 16.24 -34.92
CA LYS A 148 -8.09 16.25 -35.96
C LYS A 148 -8.62 14.83 -36.23
N CYS A 149 -7.88 13.80 -35.85
CA CYS A 149 -8.32 12.42 -35.95
C CYS A 149 -9.27 12.09 -34.79
N LEU A 150 -10.39 11.41 -35.06
CA LEU A 150 -11.23 10.85 -33.99
C LEU A 150 -10.39 9.85 -33.17
N TYR A 151 -10.21 10.13 -31.88
CA TYR A 151 -9.45 9.27 -30.96
C TYR A 151 -10.20 8.01 -30.53
N HIS A 152 -11.52 8.04 -30.69
CA HIS A 152 -12.40 6.91 -30.42
C HIS A 152 -13.26 6.72 -31.67
N TRP A 153 -13.29 5.49 -32.17
CA TRP A 153 -14.36 5.04 -33.05
C TRP A 153 -15.68 4.97 -32.28
#